data_AF-A0A919QHX9-F1
#
_entry.id   AF-A0A919QHX9-F1
#
_cell.length_a   1.000
_cell.length_b   1.000
_cell.length_c   1.000
_cell.angle_alpha   90.00
_cell.angle_beta   90.00
_cell.angle_gamma   90.00
#
_symmetry.space_group_name_H-M   'P 1'
#
loop_
_entity.id
_entity.type
_entity.pdbx_description
1 polymer ?
#
loop_
_entity_poly.entity_id
_entity_poly.type
_entity_poly.pdbx_seq_one_letter_code
_entity_poly.pdbx_strand_id
1 'polypeptide(L)'
;MTTNALVPDVLRADVETLWDYHDMHHVVRPSDVGIGLGSHDLGVATCATDLYHRGLFPLIVFTGANAPTTVSRFPRGEAVHYKEHAVELGVPDEAVLIEPRATNTGENFSYTRALLDQHGISVTSAVLISRPYQQRRAYATCRKLWPEIEITCASLPLSLDDYVESIGDADRVINMLVGDTQRITEYAQKGFAIEQEFPDEVRVAFERLVKVGYTSRLI
;
A
#
# COMPACT_ATOMS: atom_id res chain seq x y z
N MET A 1 22.22 -16.85 4.70
CA MET A 1 21.02 -17.68 4.58
C MET A 1 20.60 -17.57 3.13
N THR A 2 20.40 -18.69 2.45
CA THR A 2 19.92 -18.73 1.07
C THR A 2 18.51 -18.14 1.07
N THR A 3 18.32 -16.96 0.47
CA THR A 3 17.00 -16.38 0.28
C THR A 3 16.24 -17.27 -0.69
N ASN A 4 15.07 -17.75 -0.28
CA ASN A 4 14.22 -18.53 -1.16
C ASN A 4 13.54 -17.57 -2.13
N ALA A 5 13.82 -17.71 -3.42
CA ALA A 5 13.30 -16.80 -4.45
C ALA A 5 11.86 -17.14 -4.88
N LEU A 6 11.27 -18.22 -4.34
CA LEU A 6 9.96 -18.72 -4.74
C LEU A 6 9.12 -19.08 -3.51
N VAL A 7 7.80 -18.92 -3.64
CA VAL A 7 6.84 -19.38 -2.63
C VAL A 7 6.86 -20.91 -2.59
N PRO A 8 7.08 -21.55 -1.43
CA PRO A 8 7.06 -23.01 -1.33
C PRO A 8 5.70 -23.58 -1.73
N ASP A 9 5.69 -24.61 -2.59
CA ASP A 9 4.46 -25.23 -3.10
C ASP A 9 3.50 -25.67 -2.00
N VAL A 10 4.03 -26.17 -0.88
CA VAL A 10 3.24 -26.63 0.28
C VAL A 10 2.52 -25.49 1.00
N LEU A 11 2.93 -24.23 0.80
CA LEU A 11 2.33 -23.04 1.39
C LEU A 11 1.56 -22.21 0.37
N ARG A 12 1.70 -22.49 -0.92
CA ARG A 12 1.23 -21.66 -2.03
C ARG A 12 -0.25 -21.30 -1.89
N ALA A 13 -1.12 -22.27 -1.64
CA ALA A 13 -2.55 -22.04 -1.51
C ALA A 13 -2.90 -21.07 -0.35
N ASP A 14 -2.25 -21.21 0.80
CA ASP A 14 -2.50 -20.32 1.95
C ASP A 14 -1.96 -18.89 1.65
N VAL A 15 -0.81 -18.77 0.96
CA VAL A 15 -0.23 -17.47 0.58
C VAL A 15 -1.08 -16.77 -0.48
N GLU A 16 -1.54 -17.49 -1.51
CA GLU A 16 -2.43 -16.96 -2.55
C GLU A 16 -3.78 -16.53 -1.96
N THR A 17 -4.33 -17.30 -1.01
CA THR A 17 -5.55 -16.92 -0.28
C THR A 17 -5.39 -15.56 0.42
N LEU A 18 -4.28 -15.34 1.12
CA LEU A 18 -4.04 -14.05 1.76
C LEU A 18 -3.76 -12.95 0.74
N TRP A 19 -3.01 -13.25 -0.33
CA TRP A 19 -2.67 -12.29 -1.38
C TRP A 19 -3.92 -11.75 -2.08
N ASP A 20 -4.78 -12.64 -2.56
CA ASP A 20 -6.04 -12.30 -3.21
C ASP A 20 -6.99 -11.59 -2.26
N TYR A 21 -7.04 -12.01 -0.99
CA TYR A 21 -7.82 -11.33 0.03
C TYR A 21 -7.40 -9.85 0.19
N HIS A 22 -6.12 -9.50 0.09
CA HIS A 22 -5.70 -8.11 0.27
C HIS A 22 -5.96 -7.23 -0.95
N ASP A 23 -6.10 -7.80 -2.14
CA ASP A 23 -6.56 -7.08 -3.32
C ASP A 23 -8.04 -6.69 -3.13
N MET A 24 -8.34 -5.40 -3.32
CA MET A 24 -9.71 -4.91 -3.23
C MET A 24 -10.49 -5.15 -4.52
N HIS A 25 -9.81 -5.48 -5.62
CA HIS A 25 -10.38 -5.64 -6.96
C HIS A 25 -11.24 -4.44 -7.39
N HIS A 26 -10.88 -3.25 -6.91
CA HIS A 26 -11.59 -2.03 -7.26
C HIS A 26 -11.34 -1.65 -8.72
N VAL A 27 -12.41 -1.34 -9.45
CA VAL A 27 -12.30 -0.70 -10.75
C VAL A 27 -11.97 0.77 -10.52
N VAL A 28 -10.74 1.18 -10.82
CA VAL A 28 -10.30 2.57 -10.69
C VAL A 28 -11.11 3.48 -11.62
N ARG A 29 -11.56 4.61 -11.10
CA ARG A 29 -12.36 5.61 -11.80
C ARG A 29 -11.66 6.98 -11.75
N PRO A 30 -11.98 7.91 -12.68
CA PRO A 30 -11.52 9.28 -12.57
C PRO A 30 -11.82 9.85 -11.17
N SER A 31 -10.81 10.45 -10.55
CA SER A 31 -10.83 10.96 -9.19
C SER A 31 -10.08 12.28 -9.11
N ASP A 32 -10.28 13.03 -8.03
CA ASP A 32 -9.66 14.35 -7.85
C ASP A 32 -8.15 14.25 -7.57
N VAL A 33 -7.71 13.16 -6.92
CA VAL A 33 -6.31 12.95 -6.52
C VAL A 33 -5.91 11.47 -6.49
N GLY A 34 -4.67 11.18 -6.88
CA GLY A 34 -3.99 9.91 -6.60
C GLY A 34 -3.11 10.04 -5.36
N ILE A 35 -3.25 9.14 -4.39
CA ILE A 35 -2.47 9.17 -3.14
C ILE A 35 -1.55 7.95 -3.09
N GLY A 36 -0.26 8.15 -3.33
CA GLY A 36 0.76 7.10 -3.25
C GLY A 36 1.32 6.96 -1.84
N LEU A 37 1.05 5.81 -1.22
CA LEU A 37 1.46 5.50 0.15
C LEU A 37 2.91 5.01 0.19
N GLY A 38 3.73 5.74 0.94
CA GLY A 38 5.15 5.47 1.17
C GLY A 38 5.40 4.05 1.65
N SER A 39 6.40 3.42 1.05
CA SER A 39 6.88 2.11 1.43
C SER A 39 8.27 1.86 0.84
N HIS A 40 8.77 0.63 0.92
CA HIS A 40 9.99 0.20 0.25
C HIS A 40 9.82 -0.07 -1.26
N ASP A 41 8.60 0.02 -1.78
CA ASP A 41 8.22 -0.51 -3.09
C ASP A 41 8.04 0.63 -4.11
N LEU A 42 8.92 0.71 -5.11
CA LEU A 42 8.83 1.72 -6.17
C LEU A 42 7.65 1.47 -7.14
N GLY A 43 7.01 0.30 -7.05
CA GLY A 43 5.80 -0.02 -7.79
C GLY A 43 4.64 0.91 -7.46
N VAL A 44 4.61 1.52 -6.27
CA VAL A 44 3.63 2.55 -5.90
C VAL A 44 3.74 3.77 -6.81
N ALA A 45 4.95 4.31 -6.98
CA ALA A 45 5.19 5.44 -7.86
C ALA A 45 4.92 5.09 -9.33
N THR A 46 5.35 3.90 -9.76
CA THR A 46 5.13 3.42 -11.13
C THR A 46 3.64 3.31 -11.46
N CYS A 47 2.84 2.73 -10.54
CA CYS A 47 1.39 2.64 -10.69
C CYS A 47 0.74 4.04 -10.70
N ALA A 48 1.15 4.94 -9.80
CA ALA A 48 0.64 6.31 -9.77
C ALA A 48 0.87 7.05 -11.09
N THR A 49 2.07 6.88 -11.67
CA THR A 49 2.42 7.47 -12.96
C THR A 49 1.60 6.89 -14.12
N ASP A 50 1.40 5.58 -14.19
CA ASP A 50 0.53 4.96 -15.22
C ASP A 50 -0.90 5.53 -15.15
N LEU A 51 -1.48 5.56 -13.96
CA LEU A 51 -2.85 6.03 -13.76
C LEU A 51 -2.99 7.53 -14.06
N TYR A 52 -1.97 8.34 -13.75
CA TYR A 52 -1.91 9.75 -14.14
C TYR A 52 -1.90 9.93 -15.66
N HIS A 53 -1.04 9.20 -16.38
CA HIS A 53 -0.96 9.27 -17.85
C HIS A 53 -2.25 8.80 -18.54
N ARG A 54 -3.01 7.93 -17.87
CA ARG A 54 -4.36 7.51 -18.30
C ARG A 54 -5.45 8.53 -17.98
N GLY A 55 -5.11 9.66 -17.36
CA GLY A 55 -6.04 10.74 -17.04
C GLY A 55 -6.98 10.43 -15.87
N LEU A 56 -6.60 9.51 -14.96
CA LEU A 56 -7.47 9.11 -13.85
C LEU A 56 -7.46 10.11 -12.69
N PHE A 57 -6.45 10.96 -12.59
CA PHE A 57 -6.42 12.09 -11.67
C PHE A 57 -5.44 13.14 -12.18
N PRO A 58 -5.70 14.43 -11.94
CA PRO A 58 -4.82 15.52 -12.36
C PRO A 58 -3.69 15.82 -11.35
N LEU A 59 -3.75 15.26 -10.15
CA LEU A 59 -2.82 15.53 -9.05
C LEU A 59 -2.40 14.23 -8.37
N ILE A 60 -1.12 14.13 -8.05
CA ILE A 60 -0.55 13.04 -7.25
C ILE A 60 -0.04 13.61 -5.93
N VAL A 61 -0.39 12.97 -4.82
CA VAL A 61 0.26 13.19 -3.53
C VAL A 61 1.04 11.94 -3.16
N PHE A 62 2.37 12.05 -3.04
CA PHE A 62 3.18 11.02 -2.41
C PHE A 62 3.36 11.34 -0.94
N THR A 63 3.04 10.39 -0.06
CA THR A 63 3.11 10.56 1.40
C THR A 63 3.95 9.48 2.05
N GLY A 64 4.91 9.86 2.90
CA GLY A 64 5.78 8.91 3.58
C GLY A 64 7.13 9.51 3.98
N ALA A 65 7.53 9.22 5.21
CA ALA A 65 8.80 9.65 5.79
C ALA A 65 9.98 8.80 5.34
N ASN A 66 11.17 9.24 5.73
CA ASN A 66 12.34 8.38 5.79
C ASN A 66 12.17 7.36 6.92
N ALA A 67 11.97 6.08 6.58
CA ALA A 67 11.98 5.01 7.56
C ALA A 67 13.39 4.35 7.63
N PRO A 68 13.83 3.85 8.80
CA PRO A 68 15.07 3.08 8.91
C PRO A 68 15.13 1.88 7.95
N THR A 69 13.97 1.31 7.60
CA THR A 69 13.84 0.20 6.65
C THR A 69 14.01 0.59 5.19
N THR A 70 13.93 1.88 4.86
CA THR A 70 13.99 2.38 3.48
C THR A 70 15.13 3.34 3.23
N VAL A 71 15.80 3.87 4.26
CA VAL A 71 16.90 4.85 4.13
C VAL A 71 18.05 4.38 3.22
N SER A 72 18.34 3.08 3.16
CA SER A 72 19.38 2.56 2.25
C SER A 72 18.96 2.59 0.78
N ARG A 73 17.66 2.47 0.51
CA ARG A 73 17.08 2.51 -0.84
C ARG A 73 16.69 3.94 -1.24
N PHE A 74 16.15 4.72 -0.31
CA PHE A 74 15.60 6.06 -0.50
C PHE A 74 16.20 7.03 0.53
N PRO A 75 17.47 7.44 0.37
CA PRO A 75 18.17 8.25 1.38
C PRO A 75 17.54 9.65 1.59
N ARG A 76 16.72 10.11 0.65
CA ARG A 76 16.06 11.44 0.68
C ARG A 76 14.59 11.40 1.14
N GLY A 77 13.99 10.24 1.33
CA GLY A 77 12.56 10.10 1.64
C GLY A 77 11.85 9.19 0.66
N GLU A 78 10.93 8.35 1.14
CA GLU A 78 10.05 7.53 0.29
C GLU A 78 9.27 8.42 -0.69
N ALA A 79 8.57 9.44 -0.18
CA ALA A 79 7.76 10.33 -0.99
C ALA A 79 8.58 11.20 -1.96
N VAL A 80 9.79 11.62 -1.57
CA VAL A 80 10.70 12.38 -2.44
C VAL A 80 11.15 11.52 -3.61
N HIS A 81 11.58 10.30 -3.33
CA HIS A 81 12.04 9.39 -4.38
C HIS A 81 10.90 8.96 -5.31
N TYR A 82 9.68 8.79 -4.79
CA TYR A 82 8.51 8.54 -5.62
C TYR A 82 8.20 9.71 -6.57
N LYS A 83 8.32 10.96 -6.10
CA LYS A 83 8.18 12.13 -6.97
C LYS A 83 9.24 12.15 -8.06
N GLU A 84 10.51 11.92 -7.72
CA GLU A 84 11.61 11.88 -8.69
C GLU A 84 11.35 10.84 -9.78
N HIS A 85 10.97 9.62 -9.41
CA HIS A 85 10.62 8.56 -10.35
C HIS A 85 9.43 8.94 -11.24
N ALA A 86 8.38 9.54 -10.68
CA ALA A 86 7.22 9.97 -11.47
C ALA A 86 7.57 11.07 -12.47
N VAL A 87 8.41 12.03 -12.08
CA VAL A 87 8.88 13.13 -12.95
C VAL A 87 9.80 12.60 -14.05
N GLU A 88 10.70 11.66 -13.74
CA GLU A 88 11.54 10.98 -14.73
C GLU A 88 10.71 10.23 -15.78
N LEU A 89 9.54 9.71 -15.39
CA LEU A 89 8.57 9.07 -16.27
C LEU A 89 7.58 10.05 -16.92
N GLY A 90 7.83 11.35 -16.85
CA GLY A 90 7.12 12.39 -17.61
C GLY A 90 5.88 12.98 -16.93
N VAL A 91 5.66 12.74 -15.63
CA VAL A 91 4.66 13.50 -14.86
C VAL A 91 5.21 14.92 -14.61
N PRO A 92 4.47 16.00 -14.89
CA PRO A 92 4.91 17.36 -14.58
C PRO A 92 5.18 17.55 -13.08
N ASP A 93 6.22 18.31 -12.72
CA ASP A 93 6.61 18.51 -11.32
C ASP A 93 5.47 19.15 -10.50
N GLU A 94 4.75 20.08 -11.11
CA GLU A 94 3.61 20.79 -10.54
C GLU A 94 2.38 19.89 -10.30
N ALA A 95 2.31 18.73 -10.96
CA ALA A 95 1.25 17.75 -10.76
C ALA A 95 1.52 16.82 -9.56
N VAL A 96 2.66 16.99 -8.87
CA VAL A 96 3.07 16.13 -7.75
C VAL A 96 3.36 16.94 -6.49
N LEU A 97 2.60 16.67 -5.43
CA LEU A 97 2.85 17.15 -4.07
C LEU A 97 3.53 16.05 -3.22
N ILE A 98 4.34 16.49 -2.26
CA ILE A 98 5.05 15.59 -1.32
C ILE A 98 4.58 15.89 0.11
N GLU A 99 4.21 14.84 0.83
CA GLU A 99 4.04 14.81 2.28
C GLU A 99 5.16 13.93 2.89
N PRO A 100 6.22 14.49 3.52
CA PRO A 100 7.41 13.71 3.87
C PRO A 100 7.45 13.25 5.33
N ARG A 101 6.35 13.31 6.10
CA ARG A 101 6.39 13.09 7.55
C ARG A 101 5.69 11.84 8.02
N ALA A 102 4.77 11.28 7.24
CA ALA A 102 4.00 10.14 7.69
C ALA A 102 4.84 8.88 7.90
N THR A 103 4.69 8.25 9.06
CA THR A 103 5.42 7.04 9.46
C THR A 103 4.53 5.79 9.51
N ASN A 104 3.22 5.98 9.31
CA ASN A 104 2.23 4.92 9.29
C ASN A 104 1.05 5.29 8.40
N THR A 105 0.17 4.33 8.12
CA THR A 105 -0.94 4.50 7.19
C THR A 105 -1.99 5.52 7.68
N GLY A 106 -2.19 5.68 8.98
CA GLY A 106 -3.11 6.70 9.50
C GLY A 106 -2.57 8.12 9.31
N GLU A 107 -1.28 8.30 9.56
CA GLU A 107 -0.58 9.56 9.29
C GLU A 107 -0.55 9.89 7.80
N ASN A 108 -0.37 8.89 6.93
CA ASN A 108 -0.39 9.10 5.48
C ASN A 108 -1.67 9.86 5.06
N PHE A 109 -2.84 9.43 5.54
CA PHE A 109 -4.10 10.09 5.20
C PHE A 109 -4.30 11.41 5.94
N SER A 110 -3.99 11.45 7.23
CA SER A 110 -4.17 12.67 8.05
C SER A 110 -3.30 13.83 7.55
N TYR A 111 -2.05 13.54 7.20
CA TYR A 111 -1.11 14.53 6.69
C TYR A 111 -1.37 14.87 5.22
N THR A 112 -1.80 13.91 4.40
CA THR A 112 -2.23 14.21 3.02
C THR A 112 -3.43 15.16 3.01
N ARG A 113 -4.45 14.90 3.84
CA ARG A 113 -5.61 15.79 3.97
C ARG A 113 -5.18 17.21 4.39
N ALA A 114 -4.35 17.32 5.43
CA ALA A 114 -3.83 18.60 5.87
C ALA A 114 -2.98 19.32 4.81
N LEU A 115 -2.20 18.58 4.00
CA LEU A 115 -1.41 19.14 2.91
C LEU A 115 -2.32 19.72 1.81
N LEU A 116 -3.37 19.01 1.43
CA LEU A 116 -4.34 19.46 0.44
C LEU A 116 -5.09 20.71 0.93
N ASP A 117 -5.51 20.73 2.19
CA ASP A 117 -6.15 21.90 2.82
C ASP A 117 -5.23 23.13 2.81
N GLN A 118 -3.93 22.96 3.10
CA GLN A 118 -2.93 24.05 3.04
C GLN A 118 -2.77 24.64 1.64
N HIS A 119 -2.98 23.84 0.60
CA HIS A 119 -2.95 24.29 -0.79
C HIS A 119 -4.32 24.80 -1.29
N GLY A 120 -5.35 24.78 -0.44
CA GLY A 120 -6.71 25.15 -0.82
C GLY A 120 -7.36 24.17 -1.80
N ILE A 121 -6.88 22.91 -1.84
CA ILE A 121 -7.36 21.88 -2.76
C ILE A 121 -8.43 21.05 -2.04
N SER A 122 -9.69 21.23 -2.45
CA SER A 122 -10.79 20.39 -1.99
C SER A 122 -10.94 19.17 -2.89
N VAL A 123 -11.03 17.98 -2.30
CA VAL A 123 -11.24 16.71 -3.02
C VAL A 123 -12.46 15.99 -2.47
N THR A 124 -13.18 15.31 -3.36
CA THR A 124 -14.34 14.47 -3.07
C THR A 124 -14.07 12.99 -3.38
N SER A 125 -12.98 12.71 -4.09
CA SER A 125 -12.61 11.37 -4.53
C SER A 125 -11.09 11.17 -4.57
N ALA A 126 -10.64 9.95 -4.27
CA ALA A 126 -9.22 9.60 -4.35
C ALA A 126 -8.98 8.16 -4.85
N VAL A 127 -7.85 7.97 -5.54
CA VAL A 127 -7.27 6.64 -5.79
C VAL A 127 -6.15 6.40 -4.79
N LEU A 128 -6.30 5.41 -3.91
CA LEU A 128 -5.30 5.03 -2.93
C LEU A 128 -4.35 4.00 -3.54
N ILE A 129 -3.08 4.36 -3.68
CA ILE A 129 -2.08 3.55 -4.37
C ILE A 129 -1.09 3.02 -3.34
N SER A 130 -1.00 1.70 -3.22
CA SER A 130 -0.16 1.04 -2.20
C SER A 130 0.60 -0.16 -2.78
N ARG A 131 1.35 -0.83 -1.91
CA ARG A 131 1.81 -2.21 -2.16
C ARG A 131 0.58 -3.11 -2.37
N PRO A 132 0.68 -4.18 -3.18
CA PRO A 132 -0.47 -5.03 -3.49
C PRO A 132 -1.17 -5.58 -2.23
N TYR A 133 -0.40 -6.15 -1.30
CA TYR A 133 -0.92 -6.72 -0.05
C TYR A 133 -1.35 -5.70 1.02
N GLN A 134 -1.39 -4.40 0.71
CA GLN A 134 -1.77 -3.34 1.65
C GLN A 134 -3.11 -2.67 1.30
N GLN A 135 -3.69 -2.94 0.12
CA GLN A 135 -4.85 -2.19 -0.37
C GLN A 135 -6.02 -2.23 0.63
N ARG A 136 -6.41 -3.41 1.13
CA ARG A 136 -7.51 -3.54 2.09
C ARG A 136 -7.30 -2.77 3.38
N ARG A 137 -6.07 -2.80 3.93
CA ARG A 137 -5.75 -2.03 5.14
C ARG A 137 -5.76 -0.53 4.87
N ALA A 138 -5.22 -0.10 3.73
CA ALA A 138 -5.26 1.31 3.32
C ALA A 138 -6.71 1.80 3.17
N TYR A 139 -7.57 1.02 2.51
CA TYR A 139 -9.00 1.29 2.39
C TYR A 139 -9.65 1.47 3.77
N ALA A 140 -9.49 0.49 4.65
CA ALA A 140 -10.15 0.48 5.95
C ALA A 140 -9.70 1.65 6.86
N THR A 141 -8.41 1.99 6.82
CA THR A 141 -7.88 3.15 7.55
C THR A 141 -8.37 4.47 6.93
N CYS A 142 -8.41 4.60 5.60
CA CYS A 142 -8.88 5.82 4.94
C CYS A 142 -10.37 6.07 5.22
N ARG A 143 -11.23 5.05 5.08
CA ARG A 143 -12.67 5.17 5.41
C ARG A 143 -12.92 5.60 6.85
N LYS A 144 -12.02 5.26 7.79
CA LYS A 144 -12.12 5.67 9.19
C LYS A 144 -11.77 7.15 9.38
N LEU A 145 -10.71 7.63 8.73
CA LEU A 145 -10.13 8.96 8.95
C LEU A 145 -10.67 10.03 8.00
N TRP A 146 -11.14 9.62 6.83
CA TRP A 146 -11.63 10.49 5.77
C TRP A 146 -12.90 9.89 5.13
N PRO A 147 -13.97 9.70 5.92
CA PRO A 147 -15.20 9.05 5.45
C PRO A 147 -15.95 9.84 4.37
N GLU A 148 -15.66 11.13 4.21
CA GLU A 148 -16.38 12.05 3.32
C GLU A 148 -16.03 11.90 1.83
N ILE A 149 -14.93 11.21 1.50
CA ILE A 149 -14.49 11.02 0.12
C ILE A 149 -14.78 9.62 -0.40
N GLU A 150 -15.08 9.55 -1.69
CA GLU A 150 -15.13 8.29 -2.43
C GLU A 150 -13.72 7.78 -2.69
N ILE A 151 -13.46 6.50 -2.45
CA ILE A 151 -12.12 5.94 -2.61
C ILE A 151 -12.13 4.65 -3.42
N THR A 152 -11.15 4.53 -4.30
CA THR A 152 -10.77 3.25 -4.93
C THR A 152 -9.34 2.91 -4.55
N CYS A 153 -8.97 1.65 -4.70
CA CYS A 153 -7.61 1.18 -4.38
C CYS A 153 -6.95 0.66 -5.65
N ALA A 154 -5.65 0.85 -5.72
CA ALA A 154 -4.82 0.33 -6.80
C ALA A 154 -3.44 -0.06 -6.27
N SER A 155 -2.80 -0.95 -7.00
CA SER A 155 -1.38 -1.24 -6.90
C SER A 155 -0.85 -1.56 -8.29
N LEU A 156 0.47 -1.63 -8.45
CA LEU A 156 1.04 -2.16 -9.68
C LEU A 156 0.48 -3.58 -9.91
N PRO A 157 -0.09 -3.89 -11.09
CA PRO A 157 -0.71 -5.18 -11.35
C PRO A 157 0.38 -6.23 -11.58
N LEU A 158 0.80 -6.88 -10.51
CA LEU A 158 1.79 -7.95 -10.50
C LEU A 158 1.17 -9.22 -9.92
N SER A 159 1.54 -10.38 -10.47
CA SER A 159 1.25 -11.65 -9.81
C SER A 159 2.05 -11.77 -8.50
N LEU A 160 1.64 -12.70 -7.62
CA LEU A 160 2.40 -13.02 -6.41
C LEU A 160 3.84 -13.43 -6.75
N ASP A 161 4.03 -14.23 -7.79
CA ASP A 161 5.35 -14.73 -8.19
C ASP A 161 6.23 -13.58 -8.71
N ASP A 162 5.70 -12.70 -9.58
CA ASP A 162 6.44 -11.52 -10.07
C ASP A 162 6.80 -10.58 -8.92
N TYR A 163 5.88 -10.42 -7.96
CA TYR A 163 6.13 -9.60 -6.78
C TYR A 163 7.26 -10.19 -5.92
N VAL A 164 7.22 -11.49 -5.65
CA VAL A 164 8.24 -12.20 -4.89
C VAL A 164 9.59 -12.12 -5.60
N GLU A 165 9.62 -12.31 -6.92
CA GLU A 165 10.84 -12.17 -7.72
C GLU A 165 11.43 -10.75 -7.61
N SER A 166 10.58 -9.72 -7.70
CA SER A 166 11.01 -8.31 -7.56
C SER A 166 11.63 -7.98 -6.19
N ILE A 167 11.21 -8.69 -5.13
CA ILE A 167 11.74 -8.55 -3.77
C ILE A 167 12.97 -9.45 -3.56
N GLY A 168 13.03 -10.59 -4.24
CA GLY A 168 14.12 -11.58 -4.15
C GLY A 168 14.12 -12.41 -2.85
N ASP A 169 13.04 -12.36 -2.08
CA ASP A 169 12.92 -13.03 -0.78
C ASP A 169 11.45 -13.37 -0.47
N ALA A 170 11.06 -14.61 -0.77
CA ALA A 170 9.71 -15.12 -0.55
C ALA A 170 9.33 -15.10 0.93
N ASP A 171 10.26 -15.46 1.83
CA ASP A 171 9.96 -15.51 3.26
C ASP A 171 9.66 -14.11 3.82
N ARG A 172 10.38 -13.10 3.33
CA ARG A 172 10.08 -11.71 3.65
C ARG A 172 8.69 -11.30 3.17
N VAL A 173 8.31 -11.66 1.94
CA VAL A 173 6.97 -11.35 1.40
C VAL A 173 5.88 -12.02 2.21
N ILE A 174 6.00 -13.32 2.50
CA ILE A 174 5.01 -14.06 3.30
C ILE A 174 4.88 -13.45 4.70
N ASN A 175 6.00 -13.13 5.37
CA ASN A 175 5.96 -12.45 6.67
C ASN A 175 5.23 -11.10 6.59
N MET A 176 5.48 -10.29 5.55
CA MET A 176 4.79 -9.01 5.37
C MET A 176 3.28 -9.20 5.16
N LEU A 177 2.89 -10.15 4.32
CA LEU A 177 1.51 -10.50 4.03
C LEU A 177 0.76 -10.99 5.28
N VAL A 178 1.36 -11.89 6.04
CA VAL A 178 0.80 -12.40 7.32
C VAL A 178 0.65 -11.26 8.32
N GLY A 179 1.67 -10.41 8.46
CA GLY A 179 1.59 -9.23 9.32
C GLY A 179 0.48 -8.26 8.90
N ASP A 180 0.32 -7.98 7.60
CA ASP A 180 -0.74 -7.09 7.12
C ASP A 180 -2.12 -7.68 7.38
N THR A 181 -2.26 -9.00 7.22
CA THR A 181 -3.49 -9.75 7.50
C THR A 181 -3.93 -9.61 8.95
N GLN A 182 -3.03 -9.81 9.93
CA GLN A 182 -3.36 -9.63 11.35
C GLN A 182 -3.86 -8.21 11.64
N ARG A 183 -3.28 -7.19 10.99
CA ARG A 183 -3.63 -5.79 11.20
C ARG A 183 -5.04 -5.45 10.72
N ILE A 184 -5.63 -6.23 9.82
CA ILE A 184 -7.01 -6.00 9.37
C ILE A 184 -7.99 -6.05 10.54
N THR A 185 -7.83 -7.01 11.46
CA THR A 185 -8.68 -7.15 12.64
C THR A 185 -8.16 -6.34 13.83
N GLU A 186 -6.86 -6.42 14.12
CA GLU A 186 -6.25 -5.76 15.28
C GLU A 186 -6.39 -4.23 15.24
N TYR A 187 -6.24 -3.62 14.05
CA TYR A 187 -6.36 -2.15 13.93
C TYR A 187 -7.81 -1.69 14.02
N ALA A 188 -8.77 -2.48 13.57
CA ALA A 188 -10.18 -2.19 13.76
C ALA A 188 -10.54 -2.20 15.26
N GLN A 189 -10.10 -3.23 16.00
CA GLN A 189 -10.31 -3.33 17.45
C GLN A 189 -9.67 -2.17 18.23
N LYS A 190 -8.50 -1.71 17.79
CA LYS A 190 -7.80 -0.54 18.38
C LYS A 190 -8.37 0.81 17.90
N GLY A 191 -9.38 0.81 17.02
CA GLY A 191 -10.05 2.01 16.52
C GLY A 191 -9.30 2.78 15.43
N PHE A 192 -8.24 2.20 14.86
CA PHE A 192 -7.42 2.82 13.80
C PHE A 192 -7.98 2.61 12.38
N ALA A 193 -8.86 1.64 12.19
CA ALA A 193 -9.51 1.33 10.91
C ALA A 193 -10.98 0.97 11.13
N ILE A 194 -11.78 0.97 10.06
CA ILE A 194 -13.10 0.33 10.10
C ILE A 194 -12.94 -1.20 10.10
N GLU A 195 -13.95 -1.91 10.61
CA GLU A 195 -14.01 -3.37 10.50
C GLU A 195 -14.08 -3.80 9.02
N GLN A 196 -13.48 -4.95 8.73
CA GLN A 196 -13.53 -5.60 7.44
C GLN A 196 -14.02 -7.04 7.63
N GLU A 197 -14.68 -7.57 6.62
CA GLU A 197 -15.02 -9.00 6.60
C GLU A 197 -13.72 -9.82 6.66
N PHE A 198 -13.69 -10.85 7.51
CA PHE A 198 -12.56 -11.74 7.65
C PHE A 198 -13.03 -13.19 7.44
N PRO A 199 -13.13 -13.66 6.18
CA PRO A 199 -13.68 -14.97 5.86
C PRO A 199 -12.91 -16.12 6.52
N ASP A 200 -13.59 -17.22 6.80
CA ASP A 200 -13.00 -18.38 7.47
C ASP A 200 -11.81 -18.97 6.71
N GLU A 201 -11.84 -18.97 5.37
CA GLU A 201 -10.72 -19.44 4.55
C GLU A 201 -9.45 -18.59 4.75
N VAL A 202 -9.60 -17.26 4.83
CA VAL A 202 -8.52 -16.31 5.09
C VAL A 202 -7.98 -16.52 6.50
N ARG A 203 -8.87 -16.66 7.48
CA ARG A 203 -8.50 -16.93 8.88
C ARG A 203 -7.70 -18.23 9.00
N VAL A 204 -8.16 -19.31 8.37
CA VAL A 204 -7.49 -20.62 8.42
C VAL A 204 -6.12 -20.57 7.70
N ALA A 205 -6.03 -19.92 6.54
CA ALA A 205 -4.78 -19.73 5.83
C ALA A 205 -3.76 -18.93 6.66
N PHE A 206 -4.21 -17.83 7.27
CA PHE A 206 -3.43 -17.03 8.22
C PHE A 206 -2.92 -17.88 9.40
N GLU A 207 -3.80 -18.61 10.07
CA GLU A 207 -3.44 -19.46 11.22
C GLU A 207 -2.40 -20.54 10.85
N ARG A 208 -2.51 -21.14 9.66
CA ARG A 208 -1.54 -22.12 9.15
C ARG A 208 -0.18 -21.51 8.90
N LEU A 209 -0.12 -20.35 8.24
CA LEU A 209 1.13 -19.63 7.97
C LEU A 209 1.82 -19.19 9.27
N VAL A 210 1.05 -18.73 10.26
CA VAL A 210 1.57 -18.42 11.60
C VAL A 210 2.13 -19.69 12.27
N LYS A 211 1.40 -20.81 12.21
CA LYS A 211 1.81 -22.08 12.82
C LYS A 211 3.11 -22.64 12.24
N VAL A 212 3.39 -22.42 10.96
CA VAL A 212 4.65 -22.85 10.33
C VAL A 212 5.80 -21.85 10.50
N GLY A 213 5.57 -20.71 11.18
CA GLY A 213 6.63 -19.84 11.69
C GLY A 213 6.70 -18.43 11.09
N TYR A 214 5.76 -18.02 10.22
CA TYR A 214 5.74 -16.66 9.65
C TYR A 214 5.20 -15.64 10.65
N THR A 215 6.00 -15.27 11.65
CA THR A 215 5.55 -14.43 12.78
C THR A 215 6.29 -13.10 12.93
N SER A 216 7.33 -12.86 12.12
CA SER A 216 8.26 -11.73 12.33
C SER A 216 7.66 -10.32 12.16
N ARG A 217 6.43 -10.24 11.62
CA ARG A 217 5.70 -8.98 11.40
C ARG A 217 4.37 -8.89 12.14
N LEU A 218 4.07 -9.86 13.00
CA LEU A 218 2.91 -9.81 13.90
C LEU A 218 3.14 -8.73 14.99
N ILE A 219 2.04 -8.29 15.61
CA ILE A 219 1.99 -7.29 16.68
C ILE A 219 1.16 -7.76 17.87
#